data_AF-K1M3Q4-F1
#
_entry.id   AF-K1M3Q4-F1
#
_cell.length_a   1.000
_cell.length_b   1.000
_cell.length_c   1.000
_cell.angle_alpha   90.00
_cell.angle_beta   90.00
_cell.angle_gamma   90.00
#
_symmetry.space_group_name_H-M   'P 1'
#
loop_
_entity.id
_entity.type
_entity.pdbx_description
1 polymer ?
#
loop_
_entity_poly.entity_id
_entity_poly.type
_entity_poly.pdbx_seq_one_letter_code
_entity_poly.pdbx_strand_id
1 'polypeptide(L)'
;MSKIDRFEVADRLGVTTRTLRRWNNQGRLVPFRDATNHPYYTTDQIENFLMKGHKIKHRIIWTSKHLNKTKLVTLLSKYSKEYLVLQSSNISLGEDIQLSRIITYALNYQLGELIICKDQLINQQAFEVLRTFLRRFNVKVTSID
;
A
#
# COMPACT_ATOMS: atom_id res chain seq x y z
N MET A 1 16.62 4.98 13.68
CA MET A 1 16.11 3.88 12.84
C MET A 1 15.44 2.86 13.74
N SER A 2 14.18 2.49 13.47
CA SER A 2 13.52 1.42 14.22
C SER A 2 14.10 0.06 13.82
N LYS A 3 14.42 -0.77 14.82
CA LYS A 3 14.91 -2.14 14.62
C LYS A 3 13.71 -3.09 14.66
N ILE A 4 13.66 -4.01 13.71
CA ILE A 4 12.61 -5.03 13.60
C ILE A 4 13.22 -6.41 13.47
N ASP A 5 12.57 -7.41 14.05
CA ASP A 5 13.07 -8.78 14.08
C ASP A 5 12.74 -9.55 12.80
N ARG A 6 13.24 -10.78 12.70
CA ARG A 6 13.04 -11.63 11.51
C ARG A 6 11.58 -12.04 11.31
N PHE A 7 10.79 -12.22 12.36
CA PHE A 7 9.39 -12.64 12.24
C PHE A 7 8.55 -11.47 11.71
N GLU A 8 8.74 -10.28 12.27
CA GLU A 8 8.07 -9.08 11.79
C GLU A 8 8.42 -8.81 10.31
N VAL A 9 9.68 -8.99 9.93
CA VAL A 9 10.11 -8.83 8.52
C VAL A 9 9.48 -9.88 7.62
N ALA A 10 9.35 -11.13 8.08
CA ALA A 10 8.74 -12.21 7.32
C ALA A 10 7.26 -11.90 7.05
N ASP A 11 6.54 -11.44 8.06
CA ASP A 11 5.13 -11.04 7.97
C ASP A 11 4.92 -9.80 7.10
N ARG A 12 5.85 -8.83 7.15
CA ARG A 12 5.82 -7.65 6.28
C ARG A 12 6.07 -8.01 4.82
N LEU A 13 7.00 -8.91 4.56
CA LEU A 13 7.39 -9.33 3.21
C LEU A 13 6.50 -10.45 2.64
N GLY A 14 5.56 -10.99 3.43
CA GLY A 14 4.68 -12.08 3.01
C GLY A 14 5.43 -13.38 2.70
N VAL A 15 6.55 -13.62 3.37
CA VAL A 15 7.39 -14.81 3.15
C VAL A 15 7.66 -15.54 4.45
N THR A 16 8.13 -16.77 4.36
CA THR A 16 8.55 -17.51 5.56
C THR A 16 9.91 -17.02 6.08
N THR A 17 10.17 -17.20 7.38
CA THR A 17 11.50 -16.96 7.97
C THR A 17 12.59 -17.83 7.31
N ARG A 18 12.22 -19.00 6.77
CA ARG A 18 13.11 -19.86 5.94
C ARG A 18 13.50 -19.16 4.64
N THR A 19 12.57 -18.50 3.97
CA THR A 19 12.85 -17.70 2.77
C THR A 19 13.81 -16.54 3.09
N LEU A 20 13.61 -15.84 4.21
CA LEU A 20 14.55 -14.80 4.65
C LEU A 20 15.96 -15.34 4.89
N ARG A 21 16.09 -16.52 5.53
CA ARG A 21 17.39 -17.17 5.72
C ARG A 21 18.05 -17.50 4.38
N ARG A 22 17.28 -17.98 3.41
CA ARG A 22 17.76 -18.24 2.04
C ARG A 22 18.25 -16.94 1.38
N TRP A 23 17.50 -15.85 1.48
CA TRP A 23 17.91 -14.55 0.92
C TRP A 23 19.16 -13.97 1.57
N ASN A 24 19.32 -14.12 2.90
CA ASN A 24 20.54 -13.75 3.59
C ASN A 24 21.75 -14.54 3.05
N ASN A 25 21.63 -15.86 2.94
CA ASN A 25 22.69 -16.72 2.40
C ASN A 25 23.05 -16.36 0.93
N GLN A 26 22.10 -15.80 0.19
CA GLN A 26 22.28 -15.34 -1.20
C GLN A 26 22.74 -13.88 -1.31
N GLY A 27 22.93 -13.18 -0.19
CA GLY A 27 23.29 -11.76 -0.18
C GLY A 27 22.18 -10.81 -0.64
N ARG A 28 20.93 -11.29 -0.81
CA ARG A 28 19.80 -10.48 -1.30
C ARG A 28 19.24 -9.53 -0.27
N LEU A 29 19.03 -10.02 0.95
CA LEU A 29 18.56 -9.24 2.09
C LEU A 29 19.32 -9.70 3.34
N VAL A 30 20.33 -8.94 3.72
CA VAL A 30 21.29 -9.31 4.77
C VAL A 30 20.99 -8.55 6.06
N PRO A 31 20.64 -9.21 7.19
CA PRO A 31 20.38 -8.52 8.45
C PRO A 31 21.66 -7.91 9.03
N PHE A 32 21.49 -6.80 9.74
CA PHE A 32 22.51 -6.29 10.64
C PHE A 32 22.66 -7.20 11.86
N ARG A 33 23.77 -7.07 12.58
CA ARG A 33 24.06 -7.79 13.82
C ARG A 33 24.28 -6.80 14.94
N ASP A 34 23.69 -7.05 16.10
CA ASP A 34 23.96 -6.25 17.29
C ASP A 34 25.22 -6.73 18.01
N ALA A 35 25.53 -6.12 19.15
CA ALA A 35 26.71 -6.46 19.96
C ALA A 35 26.69 -7.92 20.47
N THR A 36 25.52 -8.54 20.57
CA THR A 36 25.32 -9.95 20.96
C THR A 36 25.14 -10.87 19.74
N ASN A 37 25.40 -10.38 18.54
CA ASN A 37 25.30 -11.09 17.26
C ASN A 37 23.89 -11.58 16.88
N HIS A 38 22.84 -11.03 17.51
CA HIS A 38 21.47 -11.26 17.10
C HIS A 38 21.16 -10.52 15.80
N PRO A 39 20.52 -11.19 14.82
CA PRO A 39 20.16 -10.58 13.55
C PRO A 39 18.95 -9.66 13.71
N TYR A 40 19.07 -8.43 13.23
CA TYR A 40 17.96 -7.48 13.13
C TYR A 40 17.95 -6.78 11.78
N TYR A 41 16.81 -6.22 11.40
CA TYR A 41 16.66 -5.39 10.21
C TYR A 41 16.26 -3.98 10.64
N THR A 42 16.56 -2.99 9.80
CA THR A 42 16.00 -1.65 9.98
C THR A 42 14.73 -1.50 9.13
N THR A 43 13.79 -0.68 9.58
CA THR A 43 12.60 -0.35 8.77
C THR A 43 13.00 0.14 7.38
N ASP A 44 13.95 1.08 7.31
CA ASP A 44 14.45 1.64 6.04
C ASP A 44 15.08 0.58 5.13
N GLN A 45 15.75 -0.43 5.70
CA GLN A 45 16.31 -1.53 4.90
C GLN A 45 15.21 -2.34 4.21
N ILE A 46 14.13 -2.64 4.93
CA ILE A 46 13.01 -3.42 4.39
C ILE A 46 12.23 -2.59 3.37
N GLU A 47 11.99 -1.32 3.66
CA GLU A 47 11.36 -0.38 2.73
C GLU A 47 12.18 -0.26 1.44
N ASN A 48 13.50 -0.05 1.56
CA ASN A 48 14.39 -0.01 0.40
C ASN A 48 14.42 -1.35 -0.36
N PHE A 49 14.33 -2.48 0.34
CA PHE A 49 14.29 -3.79 -0.32
C PHE A 49 13.00 -3.99 -1.12
N LEU A 50 11.85 -3.57 -0.57
CA LEU A 50 10.56 -3.57 -1.28
C LEU A 50 10.54 -2.60 -2.46
N MET A 51 11.20 -1.45 -2.32
CA MET A 51 11.27 -0.42 -3.36
C MET A 51 12.39 -0.65 -4.39
N LYS A 52 13.36 -1.54 -4.11
CA LYS A 52 14.48 -1.82 -5.02
C LYS A 52 13.94 -2.47 -6.30
N GLY A 53 13.81 -1.64 -7.35
CA GLY A 53 13.26 -1.99 -8.66
C GLY A 53 11.96 -1.29 -9.02
N HIS A 54 11.28 -0.66 -8.04
CA HIS A 54 9.97 -0.05 -8.21
C HIS A 54 9.98 1.40 -7.76
N LYS A 55 9.79 2.33 -8.69
CA LYS A 55 9.50 3.74 -8.33
C LYS A 55 8.02 3.84 -7.97
N ILE A 56 7.71 4.44 -6.83
CA ILE A 56 6.35 4.91 -6.53
C ILE A 56 5.96 5.92 -7.62
N LYS A 57 4.85 5.67 -8.31
CA LYS A 57 4.38 6.50 -9.43
C LYS A 57 3.05 7.20 -9.13
N HIS A 58 2.23 6.61 -8.27
CA HIS A 58 0.83 7.01 -8.15
C HIS A 58 0.48 7.36 -6.71
N ARG A 59 -0.15 8.53 -6.55
CA ARG A 59 -1.03 8.86 -5.43
C ARG A 59 -2.43 8.93 -6.02
N ILE A 60 -3.39 8.22 -5.43
CA ILE A 60 -4.71 8.03 -6.02
C ILE A 60 -5.79 8.55 -5.09
N ILE A 61 -6.78 9.23 -5.67
CA ILE A 61 -8.08 9.43 -5.06
C ILE A 61 -9.08 8.52 -5.76
N TRP A 62 -9.79 7.70 -4.99
CA TRP A 62 -10.82 6.82 -5.49
C TRP A 62 -12.19 7.26 -4.99
N THR A 63 -13.10 7.56 -5.91
CA THR A 63 -14.45 8.04 -5.60
C THR A 63 -15.51 7.33 -6.42
N SER A 64 -16.77 7.45 -5.98
CA SER A 64 -17.89 7.06 -6.83
C SER A 64 -18.06 8.07 -7.96
N LYS A 65 -18.54 7.63 -9.14
CA LYS A 65 -19.04 8.53 -10.19
C LYS A 65 -20.34 9.22 -9.80
N HIS A 66 -21.05 8.63 -8.84
CA HIS A 66 -22.30 9.17 -8.31
C HIS A 66 -22.07 10.18 -7.17
N LEU A 67 -20.81 10.43 -6.81
CA LEU A 67 -20.46 11.40 -5.78
C LEU A 67 -21.07 12.78 -6.07
N ASN A 68 -21.58 13.42 -5.01
CA ASN A 68 -22.12 14.76 -5.09
C ASN A 68 -21.11 15.75 -5.73
N LYS A 69 -21.58 16.53 -6.71
CA LYS A 69 -20.74 17.48 -7.47
C LYS A 69 -19.99 18.47 -6.57
N THR A 70 -20.62 18.97 -5.50
CA THR A 70 -19.98 19.92 -4.57
C THR A 70 -18.84 19.26 -3.83
N LYS A 71 -19.03 18.04 -3.31
CA LYS A 71 -17.96 17.26 -2.67
C LYS A 71 -16.83 16.97 -3.65
N LEU A 72 -17.15 16.60 -4.89
CA LEU A 72 -16.16 16.33 -5.92
C LEU A 72 -15.30 17.57 -6.23
N VAL A 73 -15.91 18.75 -6.40
CA VAL A 73 -15.17 20.00 -6.64
C VAL A 73 -14.24 20.33 -5.48
N THR A 74 -14.72 20.21 -4.24
CA THR A 74 -13.90 20.42 -3.04
C THR A 74 -12.70 19.46 -3.02
N LEU A 75 -12.94 18.17 -3.32
CA LEU A 75 -11.90 17.14 -3.41
C LEU A 75 -10.86 17.46 -4.48
N LEU A 76 -11.31 17.77 -5.69
CA LEU A 76 -10.45 18.10 -6.82
C LEU A 76 -9.63 19.35 -6.54
N SER A 77 -10.21 20.38 -5.93
CA SER A 77 -9.49 21.62 -5.58
C SER A 77 -8.34 21.36 -4.60
N LYS A 78 -8.51 20.41 -3.67
CA LYS A 78 -7.53 20.11 -2.62
C LYS A 78 -6.39 19.20 -3.09
N TYR A 79 -6.65 18.31 -4.03
CA TYR A 79 -5.72 17.20 -4.32
C TYR A 79 -5.38 16.97 -5.80
N SER A 80 -6.14 17.51 -6.76
CA SER A 80 -6.02 17.12 -8.19
C SER A 80 -4.64 17.34 -8.81
N LYS A 81 -3.83 18.28 -8.30
CA LYS A 81 -2.49 18.57 -8.84
C LYS A 81 -1.48 17.45 -8.61
N GLU A 82 -1.66 16.63 -7.58
CA GLU A 82 -0.70 15.58 -7.18
C GLU A 82 -1.30 14.17 -7.22
N TYR A 83 -2.62 14.05 -7.37
CA TYR A 83 -3.34 12.80 -7.27
C TYR A 83 -4.04 12.45 -8.58
N LEU A 84 -3.88 11.19 -9.00
CA LEU A 84 -4.70 10.59 -10.04
C LEU A 84 -6.10 10.30 -9.47
N VAL A 85 -7.12 10.87 -10.08
CA VAL A 85 -8.51 10.68 -9.67
C VAL A 85 -9.12 9.53 -10.47
N LEU A 86 -9.57 8.49 -9.78
CA LEU A 86 -10.26 7.35 -10.35
C LEU A 86 -11.70 7.31 -9.85
N GLN A 87 -12.66 7.21 -10.77
CA GLN A 87 -14.07 7.20 -10.44
C GLN A 87 -14.75 5.90 -10.89
N SER A 88 -15.39 5.22 -9.95
CA SER A 88 -16.10 3.96 -10.16
C SER A 88 -17.60 4.18 -10.28
N SER A 89 -18.25 3.54 -11.26
CA SER A 89 -19.70 3.64 -11.43
C SER A 89 -20.42 2.71 -10.45
N ASN A 90 -20.09 1.41 -10.49
CA ASN A 90 -20.66 0.37 -9.65
C ASN A 90 -19.52 -0.50 -9.10
N ILE A 91 -19.50 -0.76 -7.79
CA ILE A 91 -18.53 -1.69 -7.19
C ILE A 91 -19.22 -3.03 -6.96
N SER A 92 -19.14 -3.87 -7.99
CA SER A 92 -19.17 -5.32 -7.82
C SER A 92 -17.73 -5.78 -7.63
N LEU A 93 -17.50 -6.59 -6.59
CA LEU A 93 -16.19 -7.19 -6.31
C LEU A 93 -15.73 -7.98 -7.54
N GLY A 94 -14.58 -7.60 -8.11
CA GLY A 94 -13.98 -8.25 -9.27
C GLY A 94 -14.32 -7.63 -10.64
N GLU A 95 -15.34 -6.78 -10.72
CA GLU A 95 -15.76 -6.14 -11.99
C GLU A 95 -15.35 -4.67 -12.08
N ASP A 96 -15.08 -4.03 -10.94
CA ASP A 96 -14.66 -2.63 -10.94
C ASP A 96 -13.22 -2.46 -11.47
N ILE A 97 -13.12 -1.86 -12.66
CA ILE A 97 -11.86 -1.62 -13.37
C ILE A 97 -10.91 -0.73 -12.54
N GLN A 98 -11.43 0.25 -11.80
CA GLN A 98 -10.59 1.16 -11.03
C GLN A 98 -9.98 0.46 -9.81
N LEU A 99 -10.75 -0.36 -9.11
CA LEU A 99 -10.28 -1.20 -8.01
C LEU A 99 -9.22 -2.18 -8.52
N SER A 100 -9.47 -2.86 -9.65
CA SER A 100 -8.49 -3.74 -10.29
C SER A 100 -7.18 -3.00 -10.60
N ARG A 101 -7.27 -1.77 -11.13
CA ARG A 101 -6.13 -0.90 -11.41
C ARG A 101 -5.39 -0.48 -10.13
N ILE A 102 -6.10 -0.13 -9.06
CA ILE A 102 -5.53 0.20 -7.75
C ILE A 102 -4.76 -1.00 -7.17
N ILE A 103 -5.37 -2.19 -7.20
CA ILE A 103 -4.75 -3.44 -6.75
C ILE A 103 -3.48 -3.72 -7.57
N THR A 104 -3.55 -3.55 -8.89
CA THR A 104 -2.40 -3.73 -9.79
C THR A 104 -1.25 -2.77 -9.43
N TYR A 105 -1.54 -1.49 -9.17
CA TYR A 105 -0.50 -0.55 -8.74
C TYR A 105 0.09 -0.89 -7.37
N ALA A 106 -0.73 -1.41 -6.44
CA ALA A 106 -0.25 -1.86 -5.13
C ALA A 106 0.68 -3.08 -5.26
N LEU A 107 0.26 -4.11 -6.03
CA LEU A 107 1.06 -5.31 -6.28
C LEU A 107 2.40 -4.99 -6.95
N ASN A 108 2.42 -3.98 -7.82
CA ASN A 108 3.63 -3.53 -8.50
C ASN A 108 4.48 -2.54 -7.68
N TYR A 109 4.14 -2.29 -6.41
CA TYR A 109 4.79 -1.29 -5.54
C TYR A 109 4.88 0.12 -6.17
N GLN A 110 3.89 0.46 -7.00
CA GLN A 110 3.80 1.74 -7.71
C GLN A 110 2.80 2.70 -7.06
N LEU A 111 2.00 2.22 -6.11
CA LEU A 111 1.04 3.02 -5.34
C LEU A 111 1.66 3.45 -4.01
N GLY A 112 1.74 4.76 -3.76
CA GLY A 112 2.24 5.29 -2.48
C GLY A 112 1.13 5.67 -1.51
N GLU A 113 0.04 6.25 -2.03
CA GLU A 113 -1.09 6.68 -1.21
C GLU A 113 -2.41 6.46 -1.96
N LEU A 114 -3.42 6.00 -1.21
CA LEU A 114 -4.79 5.88 -1.65
C LEU A 114 -5.72 6.64 -0.69
N ILE A 115 -6.39 7.65 -1.22
CA ILE A 115 -7.48 8.36 -0.53
C ILE A 115 -8.80 7.80 -1.07
N ILE A 116 -9.70 7.40 -0.17
CA ILE A 116 -10.98 6.78 -0.54
C ILE A 116 -12.12 7.68 -0.07
N CYS A 117 -12.94 8.14 -1.01
CA CYS A 117 -14.23 8.76 -0.69
C CYS A 117 -15.29 7.66 -0.62
N LYS A 118 -15.68 7.29 0.61
CA LYS A 118 -16.55 6.12 0.85
C LYS A 118 -17.97 6.33 0.36
N ASP A 119 -18.42 7.59 0.25
CA ASP A 119 -19.77 7.98 -0.13
C ASP A 119 -20.20 7.33 -1.46
N GLN A 120 -21.22 6.48 -1.39
CA GLN A 120 -21.74 5.69 -2.52
C GLN A 120 -20.68 4.85 -3.26
N LEU A 121 -19.60 4.49 -2.57
CA LEU A 121 -18.49 3.70 -3.12
C LEU A 121 -18.40 2.35 -2.38
N ILE A 122 -17.95 2.36 -1.13
CA ILE A 122 -17.77 1.15 -0.32
C ILE A 122 -18.30 1.34 1.09
N ASN A 123 -18.79 0.26 1.69
CA ASN A 123 -19.15 0.25 3.10
C ASN A 123 -17.90 0.17 4.01
N GLN A 124 -18.10 0.36 5.31
CA GLN A 124 -17.01 0.39 6.28
C GLN A 124 -16.25 -0.94 6.37
N GLN A 125 -16.94 -2.08 6.24
CA GLN A 125 -16.29 -3.40 6.29
C GLN A 125 -15.35 -3.61 5.10
N ALA A 126 -15.82 -3.32 3.89
CA ALA A 126 -15.01 -3.39 2.67
C ALA A 126 -13.82 -2.42 2.73
N PHE A 127 -14.00 -1.23 3.30
CA PHE A 127 -12.91 -0.29 3.54
C PHE A 127 -11.83 -0.88 4.46
N GLU A 128 -12.19 -1.46 5.60
CA GLU A 128 -11.19 -2.01 6.53
C GLU A 128 -10.44 -3.22 5.95
N VAL A 129 -11.14 -4.07 5.18
CA VAL A 129 -10.51 -5.16 4.44
C VAL A 129 -9.49 -4.61 3.45
N LEU A 130 -9.87 -3.65 2.61
CA LEU A 130 -8.99 -3.05 1.62
C LEU A 130 -7.82 -2.31 2.28
N ARG A 131 -8.06 -1.59 3.37
CA ARG A 131 -7.04 -0.88 4.14
C ARG A 131 -6.02 -1.84 4.71
N THR A 132 -6.47 -2.93 5.31
CA THR A 132 -5.61 -3.96 5.89
C THR A 132 -4.76 -4.63 4.80
N PHE A 133 -5.37 -4.94 3.66
CA PHE A 133 -4.68 -5.50 2.51
C PHE A 133 -3.60 -4.56 1.97
N LEU A 134 -3.94 -3.30 1.66
CA LEU A 134 -3.02 -2.35 1.03
C LEU A 134 -1.87 -1.91 1.94
N ARG A 135 -2.06 -1.93 3.27
CA ARG A 135 -0.97 -1.67 4.23
C ARG A 135 0.19 -2.66 4.11
N ARG A 136 -0.08 -3.90 3.66
CA ARG A 136 0.98 -4.89 3.41
C ARG A 136 1.91 -4.50 2.26
N PHE A 137 1.45 -3.62 1.37
CA PHE A 137 2.22 -3.08 0.24
C PHE A 137 2.79 -1.68 0.53
N ASN A 138 2.86 -1.28 1.81
CA ASN A 138 3.32 0.03 2.25
C ASN A 138 2.52 1.21 1.65
N VAL A 139 1.25 0.98 1.30
CA VAL A 139 0.36 2.03 0.79
C VAL A 139 -0.24 2.77 1.98
N LYS A 140 -0.10 4.09 2.00
CA LYS A 140 -0.84 4.95 2.94
C LYS A 140 -2.31 5.01 2.50
N VAL A 141 -3.22 4.51 3.34
CA VAL A 141 -4.67 4.51 3.04
C VAL A 141 -5.40 5.44 3.99
N THR A 142 -6.12 6.42 3.43
CA THR A 142 -6.91 7.41 4.17
C THR A 142 -8.34 7.41 3.65
N SER A 143 -9.34 7.51 4.53
CA SER A 143 -10.72 7.77 4.12
C SER A 143 -11.10 9.22 4.30
N ILE A 144 -12.00 9.68 3.45
CA ILE A 144 -12.68 10.98 3.54
C ILE A 144 -14.18 10.72 3.42
N ASP A 145 -14.94 11.33 4.32
CA ASP A 145 -16.40 11.28 4.39
C ASP A 145 -17.01 12.60 3.87
#